data_AF-A0A7H0SLF4-F1
#
_entry.id   AF-A0A7H0SLF4-F1
#
_cell.length_a   1.000
_cell.length_b   1.000
_cell.length_c   1.000
_cell.angle_alpha   90.00
_cell.angle_beta   90.00
_cell.angle_gamma   90.00
#
_symmetry.space_group_name_H-M   'P 1'
#
loop_
_entity.id
_entity.type
_entity.pdbx_description
1 polymer ?
#
loop_
_entity_poly.entity_id
_entity_poly.type
_entity_poly.pdbx_seq_one_letter_code
_entity_poly.pdbx_strand_id
1 'polypeptide(L)'
;MFFVLGKPDDDHFLMVNATSKVEVRLHHLGKTVDRFGLTAQDVSVHLQPGSHSFITKDTLIDCSKPFRLSTEDLIKAEVFALFDDPPSLEFFVPLLKAWAASPWAERAHLEKVRLRWSERGITF
;
A
#
# COMPACT_ATOMS: atom_id res chain seq x y z
N MET A 1 -8.17 -7.81 -2.01
CA MET A 1 -8.08 -6.60 -2.86
C MET A 1 -6.65 -6.11 -2.75
N PHE A 2 -6.09 -5.49 -3.78
CA PHE A 2 -4.77 -4.88 -3.71
C PHE A 2 -4.87 -3.41 -4.15
N PHE A 3 -4.05 -2.55 -3.56
CA PHE A 3 -3.94 -1.15 -3.97
C PHE A 3 -2.57 -0.88 -4.58
N VAL A 4 -2.53 -0.12 -5.67
CA VAL A 4 -1.28 0.32 -6.30
C VAL A 4 -0.70 1.50 -5.52
N LEU A 5 0.50 1.36 -4.97
CA LEU A 5 1.24 2.45 -4.34
C LEU A 5 1.95 3.34 -5.37
N GLY A 6 2.37 2.75 -6.49
CA GLY A 6 3.09 3.47 -7.54
C GLY A 6 3.76 2.55 -8.56
N LYS A 7 4.53 3.16 -9.45
CA LYS A 7 5.21 2.51 -10.57
C LYS A 7 6.73 2.80 -10.49
N PRO A 8 7.57 1.91 -9.93
CA PRO A 8 9.00 2.17 -9.74
C PRO A 8 9.81 2.25 -11.04
N ASP A 9 9.31 1.67 -12.13
CA ASP A 9 9.87 1.72 -13.49
C ASP A 9 8.75 1.56 -14.52
N ASP A 10 9.04 1.40 -15.80
CA ASP A 10 8.01 1.37 -16.84
C ASP A 10 7.29 0.03 -16.98
N ASP A 11 7.77 -1.04 -16.33
CA ASP A 11 7.21 -2.38 -16.48
C ASP A 11 6.53 -2.90 -15.23
N HIS A 12 6.86 -2.35 -14.06
CA HIS A 12 6.44 -2.86 -12.76
C HIS A 12 5.57 -1.89 -11.98
N PHE A 13 4.63 -2.47 -11.22
CA PHE A 13 3.81 -1.78 -10.23
C PHE A 13 4.12 -2.30 -8.84
N LEU A 14 4.06 -1.42 -7.85
CA LEU A 14 4.13 -1.77 -6.44
C LEU A 14 2.73 -1.76 -5.85
N MET A 15 2.33 -2.87 -5.26
CA MET A 15 1.00 -3.06 -4.71
C MET A 15 1.02 -3.49 -3.25
N VAL A 16 -0.03 -3.18 -2.50
CA VAL A 16 -0.22 -3.59 -1.11
C VAL A 16 -1.48 -4.40 -0.94
N ASN A 17 -1.46 -5.32 0.03
CA ASN A 17 -2.59 -6.22 0.27
C ASN A 17 -3.65 -5.53 1.14
N ALA A 18 -4.89 -5.60 0.69
CA ALA A 18 -6.06 -5.14 1.43
C ALA A 18 -6.99 -6.30 1.79
N THR A 19 -7.37 -6.35 3.07
CA THR A 19 -8.22 -7.39 3.65
C THR A 19 -9.24 -6.79 4.61
N SER A 20 -10.40 -7.43 4.74
CA SER A 20 -11.40 -7.07 5.76
C SER A 20 -11.29 -7.85 7.05
N LYS A 21 -10.24 -8.69 7.21
CA LYS A 21 -9.99 -9.44 8.44
C LYS A 21 -9.03 -8.65 9.34
N VAL A 22 -9.46 -7.46 9.78
CA VAL A 22 -8.60 -6.44 10.41
C VAL A 22 -7.86 -6.97 11.64
N GLU A 23 -8.57 -7.47 12.67
CA GLU A 23 -7.96 -7.91 13.94
C GLU A 23 -6.93 -9.02 13.77
N VAL A 24 -7.29 -10.07 13.01
CA VAL A 24 -6.39 -11.20 12.73
C VAL A 24 -5.14 -10.73 11.99
N ARG A 25 -5.31 -9.80 11.03
CA ARG A 25 -4.19 -9.30 10.25
C ARG A 25 -3.27 -8.41 11.07
N LEU A 26 -3.80 -7.51 11.90
CA LEU A 26 -3.02 -6.67 12.82
C LEU A 26 -2.18 -7.51 13.77
N HIS A 27 -2.76 -8.57 14.37
CA HIS A 27 -2.02 -9.46 15.28
C HIS A 27 -0.81 -10.13 14.61
N HIS A 28 -1.01 -10.69 13.41
CA HIS A 28 0.10 -11.31 12.67
C HIS A 28 1.13 -10.28 12.19
N LEU A 29 0.67 -9.09 11.80
CA LEU A 29 1.56 -8.02 11.36
C LEU A 29 2.44 -7.54 12.51
N GLY A 30 1.86 -7.24 13.68
CA GLY A 30 2.57 -6.83 14.89
C GLY A 30 3.71 -7.80 15.23
N LYS A 31 3.39 -9.10 15.36
CA LYS A 31 4.41 -10.15 15.58
C LYS A 31 5.57 -10.13 14.58
N THR A 32 5.32 -9.70 13.35
CA THR A 32 6.30 -9.68 12.27
C THR A 32 7.19 -8.42 12.34
N VAL A 33 6.63 -7.28 12.73
CA VAL A 33 7.33 -5.98 12.72
C VAL A 33 7.92 -5.56 14.07
N ASP A 34 7.42 -6.10 15.19
CA ASP A 34 7.87 -5.73 16.54
C ASP A 34 9.40 -5.86 16.72
N ARG A 35 10.01 -6.85 16.06
CA ARG A 35 11.48 -7.06 16.07
C ARG A 35 12.30 -5.90 15.49
N PHE A 36 11.66 -5.00 14.75
CA PHE A 36 12.27 -3.79 14.19
C PHE A 36 11.91 -2.52 14.98
N GLY A 37 11.26 -2.65 16.14
CA GLY A 37 10.84 -1.51 16.96
C GLY A 37 9.66 -0.73 16.38
N LEU A 38 8.86 -1.38 15.53
CA LEU A 38 7.68 -0.80 14.89
C LEU A 38 6.42 -1.52 15.37
N THR A 39 5.29 -0.83 15.35
CA THR A 39 3.96 -1.39 15.60
C THR A 39 3.25 -1.73 14.29
N ALA A 40 2.20 -2.55 14.36
CA ALA A 40 1.39 -2.86 13.19
C ALA A 40 0.79 -1.60 12.54
N GLN A 41 0.46 -0.58 13.35
CA GLN A 41 -0.11 0.69 12.91
C GLN A 41 0.88 1.54 12.11
N ASP A 42 2.19 1.41 12.38
CA ASP A 42 3.21 2.18 11.64
C ASP A 42 3.30 1.77 10.17
N VAL A 43 2.96 0.51 9.87
CA VAL A 43 3.11 -0.11 8.54
C VAL A 43 1.78 -0.54 7.91
N SER A 44 0.66 -0.06 8.44
CA SER A 44 -0.66 -0.36 7.88
C SER A 44 -1.58 0.85 7.89
N VAL A 45 -2.61 0.80 7.04
CA VAL A 45 -3.65 1.84 6.98
C VAL A 45 -5.00 1.17 7.18
N HIS A 46 -5.79 1.74 8.09
CA HIS A 46 -7.13 1.29 8.40
C HIS A 46 -8.14 2.22 7.72
N LEU A 47 -9.02 1.65 6.91
CA LEU A 47 -10.05 2.35 6.16
C LEU A 47 -11.43 1.91 6.61
N GLN A 48 -12.18 2.88 7.14
CA GLN A 48 -13.56 2.68 7.54
C GLN A 48 -14.48 2.52 6.33
N PRO A 49 -15.61 1.78 6.45
CA PRO A 49 -16.64 1.75 5.43
C PRO A 49 -17.06 3.17 5.02
N GLY A 50 -17.16 3.43 3.71
CA GLY A 50 -17.56 4.73 3.17
C GLY A 50 -16.46 5.79 3.11
N SER A 51 -15.24 5.50 3.57
CA SER A 51 -14.08 6.40 3.37
C SER A 51 -13.81 6.70 1.90
N HIS A 52 -14.03 5.72 1.03
CA HIS A 52 -14.08 5.86 -0.42
C HIS A 52 -15.23 5.02 -0.99
N SER A 53 -15.70 5.36 -2.20
CA SER A 53 -16.84 4.70 -2.85
C SER A 53 -16.70 3.18 -2.96
N PHE A 54 -15.48 2.68 -3.11
CA PHE A 54 -15.17 1.25 -3.21
C PHE A 54 -14.90 0.55 -1.87
N ILE A 55 -14.82 1.28 -0.76
CA ILE A 55 -14.61 0.71 0.59
C ILE A 55 -15.97 0.47 1.23
N THR A 56 -16.52 -0.74 1.06
CA THR A 56 -17.85 -1.11 1.56
C THR A 56 -17.85 -1.75 2.94
N LYS A 57 -16.68 -2.10 3.45
CA LYS A 57 -16.47 -2.77 4.74
C LYS A 57 -15.17 -2.33 5.36
N ASP A 58 -15.04 -2.60 6.65
CA ASP A 58 -13.85 -2.24 7.38
C ASP A 58 -12.62 -2.96 6.80
N THR A 59 -11.59 -2.20 6.41
CA THR A 59 -10.50 -2.68 5.56
C THR A 59 -9.16 -2.28 6.12
N LEU A 60 -8.27 -3.25 6.28
CA LEU A 60 -6.86 -3.02 6.61
C LEU A 60 -6.01 -3.20 5.37
N ILE A 61 -5.12 -2.25 5.13
CA ILE A 61 -4.11 -2.31 4.07
C ILE A 61 -2.74 -2.51 4.70
N ASP A 62 -2.14 -3.67 4.46
CA ASP A 62 -0.79 -4.00 4.92
C ASP A 62 0.24 -3.43 3.92
N CYS A 63 0.94 -2.38 4.35
CA CYS A 63 1.97 -1.70 3.56
C CYS A 63 3.38 -2.18 3.88
N SER A 64 3.51 -3.20 4.74
CA SER A 64 4.80 -3.67 5.21
C SER A 64 5.58 -4.42 4.12
N LYS A 65 4.91 -5.19 3.26
CA LYS A 65 5.57 -5.92 2.17
C LYS A 65 4.83 -5.68 0.87
N PRO A 66 5.20 -4.65 0.10
CA PRO A 66 4.58 -4.44 -1.20
C PRO A 66 4.98 -5.56 -2.17
N PHE A 67 4.05 -5.91 -3.05
CA PHE A 67 4.24 -6.83 -4.16
C PHE A 67 4.71 -6.03 -5.36
N ARG A 68 5.83 -6.43 -5.96
CA ARG A 68 6.25 -5.91 -7.26
C ARG A 68 5.72 -6.84 -8.34
N LEU A 69 4.84 -6.33 -9.18
CA LEU A 69 4.20 -7.10 -10.24
C LEU A 69 4.46 -6.44 -11.59
N SER A 70 4.73 -7.25 -12.61
CA SER A 70 4.81 -6.75 -13.98
C SER A 70 3.42 -6.38 -14.52
N THR A 71 3.38 -5.63 -15.61
CA THR A 71 2.12 -5.36 -16.34
C THR A 71 1.43 -6.67 -16.77
N GLU A 72 2.21 -7.69 -17.15
CA GLU A 72 1.68 -8.99 -17.55
C GLU A 72 1.06 -9.75 -16.37
N ASP A 73 1.69 -9.71 -15.19
CA ASP A 73 1.15 -10.32 -13.97
C ASP A 73 -0.20 -9.70 -13.56
N LEU A 74 -0.33 -8.38 -13.74
CA LEU A 74 -1.57 -7.66 -13.47
C LEU A 74 -2.70 -8.08 -14.42
N ILE A 75 -2.40 -8.22 -15.71
CA ILE A 75 -3.39 -8.64 -16.72
C ILE A 75 -3.84 -10.09 -16.50
N LYS A 76 -2.90 -10.97 -16.15
CA LYS A 76 -3.17 -12.40 -15.96
C LYS A 76 -3.90 -12.73 -14.67
N ALA A 77 -3.83 -11.86 -13.68
CA ALA A 77 -4.43 -12.11 -12.38
C ALA A 77 -5.90 -11.69 -12.35
N GLU A 78 -6.78 -12.68 -12.21
CA GLU A 78 -8.24 -12.51 -12.11
C GLU A 78 -8.72 -11.71 -10.88
N VAL A 79 -7.82 -11.31 -9.97
CA VAL A 79 -8.15 -10.79 -8.62
C VAL A 79 -7.71 -9.32 -8.41
N PHE A 80 -7.50 -8.56 -9.49
CA PHE A 80 -7.30 -7.12 -9.41
C PHE A 80 -8.53 -6.36 -9.90
N ALA A 81 -9.17 -5.62 -9.01
CA ALA A 81 -10.17 -4.63 -9.40
C ALA A 81 -9.43 -3.35 -9.77
N LEU A 82 -9.35 -3.06 -11.07
CA LEU A 82 -8.95 -1.74 -11.54
C LEU A 82 -10.16 -0.81 -11.38
N PHE A 83 -9.95 0.34 -10.76
CA PHE A 83 -11.01 1.33 -10.59
C PHE A 83 -11.14 2.15 -11.87
N ASP A 84 -12.37 2.31 -12.37
CA ASP A 84 -12.65 3.16 -13.53
C ASP A 84 -12.32 4.64 -13.25
N ASP A 85 -12.49 5.07 -12.00
CA ASP A 85 -12.06 6.37 -11.51
C ASP A 85 -10.97 6.19 -10.45
N PRO A 86 -9.71 6.59 -10.71
CA PRO A 86 -8.62 6.39 -9.77
C PRO A 86 -8.83 7.23 -8.50
N PRO A 87 -8.50 6.68 -7.30
CA PRO A 87 -8.56 7.46 -6.07
C PRO A 87 -7.72 8.74 -6.15
N SER A 88 -8.12 9.75 -5.38
CA SER A 88 -7.36 11.00 -5.27
C SER A 88 -5.95 10.75 -4.72
N LEU A 89 -5.03 11.70 -4.93
CA LEU A 89 -3.70 11.63 -4.35
C LEU A 89 -3.73 11.48 -2.82
N GLU A 90 -4.67 12.15 -2.16
CA GLU A 90 -4.85 12.15 -0.71
C GLU A 90 -5.13 10.75 -0.16
N PHE A 91 -5.83 9.89 -0.91
CA PHE A 91 -6.02 8.48 -0.55
C PHE A 91 -4.69 7.75 -0.40
N PHE A 92 -3.74 8.02 -1.30
CA PHE A 92 -2.47 7.32 -1.32
C PHE A 92 -1.50 7.83 -0.25
N VAL A 93 -1.55 9.10 0.14
CA VAL A 93 -0.66 9.69 1.16
C VAL A 93 -0.45 8.80 2.40
N PRO A 94 -1.49 8.34 3.12
CA PRO A 94 -1.30 7.47 4.28
C PRO A 94 -0.66 6.13 3.93
N LEU A 95 -0.99 5.55 2.78
CA LEU A 95 -0.42 4.28 2.31
C LEU A 95 1.08 4.40 2.04
N LEU A 96 1.49 5.53 1.45
CA LEU A 96 2.88 5.82 1.16
C LEU A 96 3.70 6.07 2.43
N LYS A 97 3.11 6.75 3.43
CA LYS A 97 3.72 6.92 4.76
C LYS A 97 3.93 5.57 5.46
N ALA A 98 2.90 4.73 5.48
CA ALA A 98 2.98 3.40 6.07
C ALA A 98 3.99 2.50 5.35
N TRP A 99 4.08 2.60 4.02
CA TRP A 99 5.10 1.88 3.25
C TRP A 99 6.52 2.41 3.54
N ALA A 100 6.71 3.73 3.65
CA ALA A 100 8.02 4.31 3.95
C ALA A 100 8.53 3.92 5.35
N ALA A 101 7.63 3.64 6.29
CA ALA A 101 7.95 3.11 7.61
C ALA A 101 8.29 1.61 7.59
N SER A 102 8.02 0.90 6.48
CA SER A 102 8.27 -0.54 6.39
C SER A 102 9.76 -0.87 6.55
N PRO A 103 10.12 -1.85 7.41
CA PRO A 103 11.49 -2.32 7.53
C PRO A 103 11.95 -3.13 6.31
N TRP A 104 11.04 -3.45 5.38
CA TRP A 104 11.32 -4.21 4.16
C TRP A 104 11.29 -3.35 2.89
N ALA A 105 11.04 -2.04 3.01
CA ALA A 105 11.10 -1.15 1.86
C ALA A 105 12.56 -0.96 1.43
N GLU A 106 12.88 -1.30 0.18
CA GLU A 106 14.21 -1.02 -0.38
C GLU A 106 14.38 0.48 -0.63
N ARG A 107 15.51 1.03 -0.19
CA ARG A 107 15.84 2.46 -0.30
C ARG A 107 15.74 2.97 -1.75
N ALA A 108 16.22 2.20 -2.71
CA ALA A 108 16.17 2.57 -4.13
C ALA A 108 14.73 2.69 -4.66
N HIS A 109 13.80 1.84 -4.20
CA HIS A 109 12.39 1.95 -4.55
C HIS A 109 11.77 3.20 -3.91
N LEU A 110 12.08 3.46 -2.65
CA LEU A 110 11.61 4.68 -1.98
C LEU A 110 12.13 5.94 -2.69
N GLU A 111 13.40 5.99 -3.09
CA GLU A 111 13.99 7.15 -3.77
C GLU A 111 13.37 7.42 -5.15
N LYS A 112 13.15 6.38 -5.97
CA LYS A 112 12.49 6.53 -7.28
C LYS A 112 11.06 7.03 -7.17
N VAL A 113 10.32 6.53 -6.18
CA VAL A 113 8.93 6.94 -6.00
C VAL A 113 8.83 8.30 -5.29
N ARG A 114 9.77 8.63 -4.39
CA ARG A 114 9.89 9.95 -3.73
C ARG A 114 10.05 11.10 -4.71
N LEU A 115 10.81 10.94 -5.79
CA LEU A 115 10.90 11.96 -6.84
C LEU A 115 9.51 12.32 -7.39
N ARG A 116 8.74 11.30 -7.77
CA ARG A 116 7.36 11.46 -8.28
C ARG A 116 6.38 11.99 -7.22
N TRP A 117 6.69 11.82 -5.93
CA TRP A 117 5.89 12.33 -4.82
C TRP A 117 6.17 13.80 -4.50
N SER A 118 7.44 14.23 -4.62
CA SER A 118 7.83 15.63 -4.46
C SER A 118 7.15 16.52 -5.51
N GLU A 119 7.05 16.03 -6.75
CA GLU A 119 6.31 16.66 -7.85
C GLU A 119 4.81 16.81 -7.57
N ARG A 120 4.30 16.04 -6.60
CA ARG A 120 2.89 16.02 -6.19
C ARG A 120 2.67 16.61 -4.79
N GLY A 121 3.65 17.35 -4.27
CA GLY A 121 3.53 18.10 -3.01
C GLY A 121 3.66 17.26 -1.73
N ILE A 122 4.06 15.99 -1.83
CA ILE A 122 4.29 15.13 -0.68
C ILE A 122 5.78 15.21 -0.32
N THR A 123 6.09 15.92 0.76
CA THR A 123 7.46 16.10 1.27
C THR A 123 7.64 15.24 2.52
N PHE A 124 8.74 14.49 2.62
CA PHE A 124 9.08 13.63 3.77
C PHE A 124 9.89 14.38 4.81
#